data_AF-A0A3L8BB66-F1
#
_entry.id   AF-A0A3L8BB66-F1
#
_cell.length_a   1.000
_cell.length_b   1.000
_cell.length_c   1.000
_cell.angle_alpha   90.00
_cell.angle_beta   90.00
_cell.angle_gamma   90.00
#
_symmetry.space_group_name_H-M   'P 1'
#
loop_
_entity.id
_entity.type
_entity.pdbx_description
1 polymer ?
#
loop_
_entity_poly.entity_id
_entity_poly.type
_entity_poly.pdbx_seq_one_letter_code
_entity_poly.pdbx_strand_id
1 'polypeptide(L)'
;MTEPTNHPVVTLKENRFPLFSLILVILAFALMAYMAYLNYEVTKVAGAQLIRAQQLQERTQTKFMDQYAHFLYEQAQSARFERTFEVRQKHYADFMGALSDAWNSVGRKNAQDLDAALHQLAKSYYALEPFLEQGSRLYLQKRITIFHNLAKQLIGYEQNKRGIIMEDKSTMDRMIEEFQDFLYPLLFEPIRKEGKNGESGEIDR
;
A
#
# COMPACT_ATOMS: atom_id res chain seq x y z
N MET A 1 53.06 -110.17 4.40
CA MET A 1 53.02 -109.21 3.28
C MET A 1 51.77 -108.36 3.47
N THR A 2 51.97 -107.05 3.50
CA THR A 2 51.07 -105.98 3.97
C THR A 2 50.23 -105.42 2.81
N GLU A 3 48.92 -105.27 3.00
CA GLU A 3 48.10 -104.35 2.19
C GLU A 3 47.92 -103.03 2.95
N PRO A 4 48.18 -101.87 2.33
CA PRO A 4 48.02 -100.58 2.99
C PRO A 4 46.56 -100.13 2.94
N THR A 5 45.99 -99.81 4.10
CA THR A 5 44.76 -99.04 4.24
C THR A 5 45.00 -97.59 3.79
N ASN A 6 44.55 -97.26 2.58
CA ASN A 6 44.47 -95.88 2.11
C ASN A 6 43.28 -95.16 2.77
N HIS A 7 43.55 -94.36 3.78
CA HIS A 7 42.61 -93.31 4.19
C HIS A 7 42.75 -92.13 3.22
N PRO A 8 41.68 -91.67 2.56
CA PRO A 8 41.75 -90.44 1.79
C PRO A 8 41.86 -89.26 2.76
N VAL A 9 43.07 -88.71 2.88
CA VAL A 9 43.29 -87.40 3.47
C VAL A 9 42.66 -86.38 2.50
N VAL A 10 41.46 -85.91 2.83
CA VAL A 10 40.82 -84.78 2.13
C VAL A 10 41.72 -83.57 2.34
N THR A 11 42.46 -83.20 1.31
CA THR A 11 43.35 -82.04 1.36
C THR A 11 42.51 -80.76 1.30
N LEU A 12 42.58 -79.95 2.36
CA LEU A 12 41.94 -78.63 2.52
C LEU A 12 42.35 -77.55 1.48
N LYS A 13 42.99 -77.94 0.37
CA LYS A 13 43.62 -77.03 -0.59
C LYS A 13 42.68 -76.62 -1.74
N GLU A 14 41.73 -77.46 -2.12
CA GLU A 14 40.84 -77.22 -3.27
C GLU A 14 39.69 -76.22 -3.00
N ASN A 15 39.26 -76.06 -1.74
CA ASN A 15 38.16 -75.15 -1.40
C ASN A 15 38.54 -73.66 -1.37
N ARG A 16 39.82 -73.30 -1.55
CA ARG A 16 40.29 -71.91 -1.42
C ARG A 16 39.86 -71.02 -2.59
N PHE A 17 39.89 -71.55 -3.82
CA PHE A 17 39.51 -70.79 -5.02
C PHE A 17 38.03 -70.38 -5.04
N PRO A 18 37.06 -71.29 -4.78
CA PRO A 18 35.65 -70.90 -4.70
C PRO A 18 35.35 -70.01 -3.49
N LEU A 19 36.06 -70.16 -2.37
CA LEU A 19 35.92 -69.25 -1.23
C LEU A 19 36.43 -67.84 -1.53
N PHE A 20 37.59 -67.71 -2.20
CA PHE A 20 38.12 -66.40 -2.60
C PHE A 20 37.24 -65.72 -3.66
N SER A 21 36.71 -66.47 -4.64
CA SER A 21 35.79 -65.90 -5.62
C SER A 21 34.47 -65.46 -4.97
N LEU A 22 33.95 -66.23 -4.00
CA LEU A 22 32.77 -65.87 -3.23
C LEU A 22 32.99 -64.59 -2.41
N ILE A 23 34.14 -64.46 -1.75
CA ILE A 23 34.51 -63.24 -1.01
C ILE A 23 34.59 -62.03 -1.96
N LEU A 24 35.17 -62.18 -3.16
CA LEU A 24 35.23 -61.12 -4.16
C LEU A 24 33.84 -60.72 -4.67
N VAL A 25 32.95 -61.67 -4.88
CA VAL A 25 31.56 -61.40 -5.27
C VAL A 25 30.83 -60.66 -4.15
N ILE A 26 30.96 -61.10 -2.90
CA ILE A 26 30.35 -60.41 -1.75
C ILE A 26 30.91 -58.99 -1.60
N LEU A 27 32.22 -58.80 -1.78
CA LEU A 27 32.85 -57.48 -1.75
C LEU A 27 32.34 -56.59 -2.89
N ALA A 28 32.18 -57.11 -4.10
CA ALA A 28 31.62 -56.38 -5.23
C ALA A 28 30.16 -55.96 -4.98
N PHE A 29 29.34 -56.84 -4.40
CA PHE A 29 27.98 -56.51 -3.98
C PHE A 29 27.96 -55.44 -2.88
N ALA A 30 28.84 -55.52 -1.89
CA ALA A 30 28.96 -54.52 -0.84
C ALA A 30 29.39 -53.14 -1.39
N LEU A 31 30.34 -53.11 -2.33
CA LEU A 31 30.77 -51.88 -3.00
C LEU A 31 29.66 -51.27 -3.86
N MET A 32 28.90 -52.08 -4.59
CA MET A 32 27.74 -51.58 -5.35
C MET A 32 26.64 -51.04 -4.43
N ALA A 33 26.34 -51.72 -3.32
CA ALA A 33 25.37 -51.24 -2.33
C ALA A 33 25.83 -49.92 -1.68
N TYR A 34 27.12 -49.80 -1.38
CA TYR A 34 27.70 -48.56 -0.85
C TYR A 34 27.65 -47.41 -1.85
N MET A 35 27.96 -47.66 -3.12
CA MET A 35 27.82 -46.66 -4.19
C MET A 35 26.36 -46.22 -4.39
N ALA A 36 25.41 -47.15 -4.33
CA ALA A 36 23.99 -46.83 -4.40
C ALA A 36 23.54 -45.97 -3.20
N TYR A 37 24.01 -46.28 -2.00
CA TYR A 37 23.76 -45.48 -0.80
C TYR A 37 24.32 -44.06 -0.92
N LEU A 38 25.58 -43.92 -1.33
CA LEU A 38 26.21 -42.61 -1.53
C LEU A 38 25.46 -41.78 -2.58
N ASN A 39 25.05 -42.40 -3.68
CA ASN A 39 24.31 -41.70 -4.73
C ASN A 39 22.93 -41.24 -4.24
N TYR A 40 22.26 -42.05 -3.41
CA TYR A 40 21.00 -41.68 -2.77
C TYR A 40 21.16 -40.48 -1.82
N GLU A 41 22.19 -40.49 -0.96
CA GLU A 41 22.44 -39.36 -0.04
C GLU A 41 22.80 -38.07 -0.78
N VAL A 42 23.69 -38.15 -1.78
CA VAL A 42 24.10 -36.99 -2.59
C VAL A 42 22.89 -36.41 -3.33
N THR A 43 22.05 -37.26 -3.94
CA THR A 43 20.86 -36.82 -4.66
C THR A 43 19.82 -36.21 -3.73
N LYS A 44 19.65 -36.76 -2.52
CA LYS A 44 18.75 -36.22 -1.48
C LYS A 44 19.18 -34.82 -1.02
N VAL A 45 20.47 -34.62 -0.77
CA VAL A 45 21.02 -33.31 -0.37
C VAL A 45 20.92 -32.30 -1.51
N ALA A 46 21.27 -32.70 -2.74
CA ALA A 46 21.15 -31.85 -3.92
C ALA A 46 19.69 -31.44 -4.20
N GLY A 47 18.74 -32.38 -4.08
CA GLY A 47 17.31 -32.09 -4.21
C GLY A 47 16.78 -31.14 -3.14
N ALA A 48 17.20 -31.31 -1.89
CA ALA A 48 16.81 -30.40 -0.81
C ALA A 48 17.38 -28.98 -1.00
N GLN A 49 18.61 -28.84 -1.49
CA GLN A 49 19.20 -27.54 -1.82
C GLN A 49 18.49 -26.89 -3.00
N LEU A 50 18.13 -27.67 -4.03
CA LEU A 50 17.39 -27.18 -5.20
C LEU A 50 15.99 -26.69 -4.82
N ILE A 51 15.25 -27.41 -3.98
CA ILE A 51 13.93 -26.99 -3.48
C ILE A 51 14.05 -25.68 -2.68
N ARG A 52 15.05 -25.57 -1.79
CA ARG A 52 15.28 -24.32 -1.04
C ARG A 52 15.62 -23.14 -1.95
N ALA A 53 16.45 -23.38 -2.97
CA ALA A 53 16.80 -22.35 -3.96
C ALA A 53 15.57 -21.90 -4.75
N GLN A 54 14.73 -22.84 -5.20
CA GLN A 54 13.45 -22.54 -5.87
C GLN A 54 12.50 -21.75 -4.96
N GLN A 55 12.32 -22.16 -3.70
CA GLN A 55 11.49 -21.43 -2.74
C GLN A 55 11.99 -20.01 -2.46
N LEU A 56 13.31 -19.82 -2.36
CA LEU A 56 13.90 -18.49 -2.20
C LEU A 56 13.71 -17.63 -3.46
N GLN A 57 13.85 -18.23 -4.65
CA GLN A 57 13.62 -17.56 -5.92
C GLN A 57 12.16 -17.11 -6.06
N GLU A 58 11.19 -18.00 -5.78
CA GLU A 58 9.76 -17.69 -5.79
C GLU A 58 9.39 -16.56 -4.81
N ARG A 59 9.93 -16.61 -3.58
CA ARG A 59 9.74 -15.55 -2.57
C ARG A 59 10.35 -14.21 -3.00
N THR A 60 11.47 -14.23 -3.69
CA THR A 60 12.12 -13.01 -4.18
C THR A 60 11.36 -12.43 -5.37
N GLN A 61 10.90 -13.29 -6.28
CA GLN A 61 10.09 -12.90 -7.43
C GLN A 61 8.75 -12.32 -7.02
N THR A 62 8.05 -12.93 -6.05
CA THR A 62 6.79 -12.41 -5.51
C THR A 62 6.97 -11.04 -4.87
N LYS A 63 7.98 -10.87 -3.99
CA LYS A 63 8.31 -9.56 -3.40
C LYS A 63 8.62 -8.49 -4.46
N PHE A 64 9.37 -8.85 -5.50
CA PHE A 64 9.67 -7.93 -6.59
C PHE A 64 8.41 -7.54 -7.37
N MET A 65 7.53 -8.49 -7.66
CA MET A 65 6.26 -8.22 -8.34
C MET A 65 5.34 -7.32 -7.51
N ASP A 66 5.28 -7.53 -6.18
CA ASP A 66 4.52 -6.68 -5.27
C ASP A 66 5.08 -5.25 -5.23
N GLN A 67 6.40 -5.09 -5.14
CA GLN A 67 7.06 -3.79 -5.19
C GLN A 67 6.81 -3.07 -6.53
N TYR A 68 6.90 -3.80 -7.65
CA TYR A 68 6.63 -3.25 -8.97
C TYR A 68 5.16 -2.86 -9.15
N ALA A 69 4.23 -3.67 -8.65
CA ALA A 69 2.81 -3.34 -8.65
C ALA A 69 2.51 -2.08 -7.83
N HIS A 70 3.16 -1.92 -6.67
CA HIS A 70 3.05 -0.71 -5.86
C HIS A 70 3.58 0.53 -6.61
N PHE A 71 4.76 0.43 -7.22
CA PHE A 71 5.33 1.51 -8.02
C PHE A 71 4.42 1.91 -9.19
N LEU A 72 3.87 0.94 -9.93
CA LEU A 72 2.93 1.21 -11.02
C LEU A 72 1.65 1.87 -10.52
N TYR A 73 1.16 1.47 -9.34
CA TYR A 73 -0.01 2.09 -8.72
C TYR A 73 0.25 3.56 -8.37
N GLU A 74 1.40 3.87 -7.75
CA GLU A 74 1.81 5.24 -7.42
C GLU A 74 1.97 6.08 -8.68
N GLN A 75 2.61 5.56 -9.72
CA GLN A 75 2.77 6.23 -11.00
C GLN A 75 1.42 6.50 -11.70
N ALA A 76 0.50 5.54 -11.65
CA ALA A 76 -0.84 5.73 -12.19
C ALA A 76 -1.65 6.75 -11.39
N GLN A 77 -1.47 6.78 -10.07
CA GLN A 77 -2.13 7.75 -9.18
C GLN A 77 -1.62 9.17 -9.42
N SER A 78 -0.30 9.37 -9.57
CA SER A 78 0.28 10.68 -9.90
C SER A 78 -0.19 11.17 -11.26
N ALA A 79 -0.17 10.33 -12.30
CA ALA A 79 -0.62 10.70 -13.63
C ALA A 79 -2.13 11.06 -13.67
N ARG A 80 -2.96 10.36 -12.90
CA ARG A 80 -4.39 10.72 -12.74
C ARG A 80 -4.56 12.04 -11.99
N PHE A 81 -3.74 12.28 -10.97
CA PHE A 81 -3.75 13.52 -10.22
C PHE A 81 -3.39 14.70 -11.13
N GLU A 82 -2.27 14.63 -11.85
CA GLU A 82 -1.81 15.65 -12.81
C GLU A 82 -2.89 16.03 -13.82
N ARG A 83 -3.56 15.04 -14.42
CA ARG A 83 -4.66 15.28 -15.38
C ARG A 83 -5.82 16.09 -14.81
N THR A 84 -6.07 15.97 -13.51
CA THR A 84 -7.18 16.68 -12.85
C THR A 84 -6.71 17.90 -12.05
N PHE A 85 -5.40 18.12 -11.96
CA PHE A 85 -4.82 19.16 -11.12
C PHE A 85 -5.28 20.56 -11.54
N GLU A 86 -5.14 20.90 -12.82
CA GLU A 86 -5.54 22.22 -13.34
C GLU A 86 -7.04 22.50 -13.12
N VAL A 87 -7.87 21.47 -13.33
CA VAL A 87 -9.33 21.57 -13.14
C VAL A 87 -9.67 21.79 -11.66
N ARG A 88 -9.05 21.02 -10.76
CA ARG A 88 -9.22 21.20 -9.31
C ARG A 88 -8.73 22.56 -8.84
N GLN A 89 -7.57 23.01 -9.33
CA GLN A 89 -6.99 24.31 -9.01
C GLN A 89 -7.93 25.44 -9.44
N LYS A 90 -8.49 25.34 -10.65
CA LYS A 90 -9.48 26.29 -11.14
C LYS A 90 -10.72 26.33 -10.25
N HIS A 91 -11.32 25.18 -9.95
CA HIS A 91 -12.53 25.15 -9.13
C HIS A 91 -12.29 25.60 -7.69
N TYR A 92 -11.12 25.29 -7.12
CA TYR A 92 -10.69 25.81 -5.84
C TYR A 92 -10.56 27.34 -5.87
N ALA A 93 -9.88 27.89 -6.88
CA ALA A 93 -9.72 29.33 -7.05
C ALA A 93 -11.07 30.04 -7.25
N ASP A 94 -11.97 29.46 -8.06
CA ASP A 94 -13.32 30.00 -8.28
C ASP A 94 -14.12 30.03 -6.97
N PHE A 95 -14.00 28.98 -6.14
CA PHE A 95 -14.67 28.89 -4.84
C PHE A 95 -14.13 29.91 -3.82
N MET A 96 -12.81 29.98 -3.66
CA MET A 96 -12.16 30.94 -2.76
C MET A 96 -12.39 32.39 -3.22
N GLY A 97 -12.40 32.62 -4.54
CA GLY A 97 -12.75 33.91 -5.13
C GLY A 97 -14.17 34.32 -4.77
N ALA A 98 -15.15 33.42 -4.90
CA ALA A 98 -16.53 33.69 -4.54
C ALA A 98 -16.73 33.96 -3.03
N LEU A 99 -15.98 33.27 -2.15
CA LEU A 99 -15.96 33.56 -0.71
C LEU A 99 -15.44 34.98 -0.43
N SER A 100 -14.31 35.34 -1.04
CA SER A 100 -13.72 36.67 -0.94
C SER A 100 -14.65 37.76 -1.49
N ASP A 101 -15.33 37.52 -2.61
CA ASP A 101 -16.27 38.47 -3.21
C ASP A 101 -17.52 38.66 -2.35
N ALA A 102 -18.04 37.59 -1.75
CA ALA A 102 -19.14 37.68 -0.80
C ALA A 102 -18.71 38.49 0.43
N TRP A 103 -17.51 38.25 0.94
CA TRP A 103 -16.96 38.99 2.07
C TRP A 103 -16.73 40.48 1.77
N ASN A 104 -16.15 40.79 0.61
CA ASN A 104 -15.96 42.15 0.14
C ASN A 104 -17.31 42.88 -0.06
N SER A 105 -18.33 42.18 -0.56
CA SER A 105 -19.69 42.71 -0.71
C SER A 105 -20.31 43.07 0.64
N VAL A 106 -20.11 42.23 1.67
CA VAL A 106 -20.49 42.56 3.05
C VAL A 106 -19.75 43.80 3.55
N GLY A 107 -18.44 43.90 3.32
CA GLY A 107 -17.64 45.07 3.69
C GLY A 107 -18.09 46.38 3.04
N ARG A 108 -18.51 46.31 1.77
CA ARG A 108 -19.06 47.44 1.00
C ARG A 108 -20.55 47.70 1.27
N LYS A 109 -21.22 46.82 2.03
CA LYS A 109 -22.67 46.84 2.27
C LYS A 109 -23.51 46.83 0.99
N ASN A 110 -23.06 46.11 -0.03
CA ASN A 110 -23.80 45.97 -1.28
C ASN A 110 -24.58 44.64 -1.30
N ALA A 111 -25.88 44.72 -1.08
CA ALA A 111 -26.75 43.55 -1.03
C ALA A 111 -26.87 42.82 -2.39
N GLN A 112 -26.86 43.56 -3.50
CA GLN A 112 -27.00 42.98 -4.83
C GLN A 112 -25.74 42.19 -5.23
N ASP A 113 -24.57 42.76 -4.98
CA ASP A 113 -23.30 42.06 -5.21
C ASP A 113 -23.14 40.86 -4.27
N LEU A 114 -23.63 40.97 -3.02
CA LEU A 114 -23.61 39.83 -2.10
C LEU A 114 -24.45 38.67 -2.62
N ASP A 115 -25.69 38.90 -3.05
CA ASP A 115 -26.53 37.82 -3.56
C ASP A 115 -25.92 37.17 -4.82
N ALA A 116 -25.29 37.96 -5.69
CA ALA A 116 -24.56 37.45 -6.85
C ALA A 116 -23.34 36.59 -6.44
N ALA A 117 -22.54 37.07 -5.48
CA ALA A 117 -21.38 36.35 -4.97
C ALA A 117 -21.76 35.05 -4.26
N LEU A 118 -22.84 35.04 -3.47
CA LEU A 118 -23.37 33.84 -2.81
C LEU A 118 -23.90 32.82 -3.83
N HIS A 119 -24.53 33.28 -4.91
CA HIS A 119 -24.94 32.39 -6.00
C HIS A 119 -23.72 31.77 -6.71
N GLN A 120 -22.67 32.58 -6.96
CA GLN A 120 -21.42 32.11 -7.53
C GLN A 120 -20.68 31.14 -6.60
N LEU A 121 -20.77 31.34 -5.27
CA LEU A 121 -20.24 30.43 -4.26
C LEU A 121 -20.93 29.07 -4.32
N ALA A 122 -22.27 29.05 -4.42
CA ALA A 122 -23.02 27.80 -4.58
C ALA A 122 -22.65 27.08 -5.89
N LYS A 123 -22.53 27.82 -6.99
CA LYS A 123 -22.12 27.27 -8.29
C LYS A 123 -20.71 26.66 -8.27
N SER A 124 -19.75 27.36 -7.68
CA SER A 124 -18.37 26.88 -7.56
C SER A 124 -18.26 25.68 -6.63
N TYR A 125 -19.07 25.60 -5.57
CA TYR A 125 -19.19 24.40 -4.75
C TYR A 125 -19.62 23.17 -5.55
N TYR A 126 -20.64 23.29 -6.42
CA TYR A 126 -21.07 22.16 -7.27
C TYR A 126 -19.97 21.69 -8.25
N ALA A 127 -19.08 22.60 -8.66
CA ALA A 127 -17.93 22.23 -9.49
C ALA A 127 -16.83 21.50 -8.69
N LEU A 128 -16.72 21.78 -7.39
CA LEU A 128 -15.82 21.06 -6.47
C LEU A 128 -16.37 19.69 -6.05
N GLU A 129 -17.69 19.54 -5.98
CA GLU A 129 -18.36 18.33 -5.47
C GLU A 129 -17.81 16.98 -6.02
N PRO A 130 -17.49 16.84 -7.33
CA PRO A 130 -16.96 15.59 -7.87
C PRO A 130 -15.63 15.14 -7.26
N PHE A 131 -14.86 16.05 -6.68
CA PHE A 131 -13.56 15.78 -6.07
C PHE A 131 -13.64 15.52 -4.57
N LEU A 132 -14.83 15.60 -3.99
CA LEU A 132 -15.06 15.46 -2.56
C LEU A 132 -15.71 14.11 -2.22
N GLU A 133 -15.32 13.55 -1.08
CA GLU A 133 -16.02 12.41 -0.48
C GLU A 133 -17.35 12.83 0.17
N GLN A 134 -18.27 11.88 0.36
CA GLN A 134 -19.61 12.16 0.88
C GLN A 134 -19.60 12.90 2.22
N GLY A 135 -18.70 12.53 3.15
CA GLY A 135 -18.56 13.21 4.43
C GLY A 135 -18.12 14.67 4.27
N SER A 136 -17.14 14.92 3.40
CA SER A 136 -16.60 16.25 3.12
C SER A 136 -17.63 17.16 2.44
N ARG A 137 -18.47 16.61 1.56
CA ARG A 137 -19.59 17.34 0.92
C ARG A 137 -20.58 17.85 1.97
N LEU A 138 -21.02 16.97 2.88
CA LEU A 138 -21.97 17.34 3.92
C LEU A 138 -21.38 18.39 4.88
N TYR A 139 -20.10 18.28 5.21
CA TYR A 139 -19.41 19.28 6.02
C TYR A 139 -19.37 20.65 5.34
N LEU A 140 -18.95 20.71 4.07
CA LEU A 140 -18.90 21.97 3.32
C LEU A 140 -20.27 22.59 3.13
N GLN A 141 -21.31 21.83 2.78
CA GLN A 141 -22.67 22.37 2.66
C GLN A 141 -23.13 23.06 3.94
N LYS A 142 -22.86 22.45 5.10
CA LYS A 142 -23.19 23.06 6.40
C LYS A 142 -22.40 24.35 6.62
N ARG A 143 -21.08 24.33 6.37
CA ARG A 143 -20.21 25.50 6.54
C ARG A 143 -20.57 26.65 5.59
N ILE A 144 -20.86 26.35 4.33
CA ILE A 144 -21.31 27.34 3.33
C ILE A 144 -22.64 27.96 3.79
N THR A 145 -23.56 27.16 4.32
CA THR A 145 -24.84 27.66 4.84
C THR A 145 -24.62 28.63 6.02
N ILE A 146 -23.71 28.29 6.94
CA ILE A 146 -23.35 29.17 8.07
C ILE A 146 -22.76 30.49 7.55
N PHE A 147 -21.81 30.41 6.61
CA PHE A 147 -21.18 31.58 6.00
C PHE A 147 -22.22 32.47 5.29
N HIS A 148 -23.10 31.86 4.50
CA HIS A 148 -24.19 32.54 3.79
C HIS A 148 -25.10 33.30 4.76
N ASN A 149 -25.53 32.65 5.84
CA ASN A 149 -26.39 33.27 6.84
C ASN A 149 -25.68 34.41 7.56
N LEU A 150 -24.42 34.23 7.94
CA LEU A 150 -23.61 35.27 8.59
C LEU A 150 -23.41 36.47 7.68
N ALA A 151 -23.11 36.25 6.40
CA ALA A 151 -22.96 37.30 5.40
C ALA A 151 -24.24 38.12 5.23
N LYS A 152 -25.41 37.46 5.16
CA LYS A 152 -26.71 38.14 5.08
C LYS A 152 -27.06 38.91 6.35
N GLN A 153 -26.76 38.35 7.53
CA GLN A 153 -26.93 39.03 8.81
C GLN A 153 -26.11 40.32 8.85
N LEU A 154 -24.83 40.24 8.48
CA LEU A 154 -23.91 41.38 8.52
C LEU A 154 -24.30 42.54 7.61
N ILE A 155 -24.92 42.28 6.45
CA ILE A 155 -25.51 43.33 5.61
C ILE A 155 -26.83 43.87 6.22
N GLY A 156 -27.67 42.99 6.78
CA GLY A 156 -28.99 43.36 7.31
C GLY A 156 -28.98 44.07 8.67
N TYR A 157 -27.85 44.10 9.38
CA TYR A 157 -27.76 44.62 10.76
C TYR A 157 -27.86 46.14 10.90
N GLU A 158 -28.02 46.91 9.82
CA GLU A 158 -28.09 48.39 9.91
C GLU A 158 -29.34 48.95 10.59
N GLN A 159 -30.36 48.15 10.93
CA GLN A 159 -31.59 48.69 11.52
C GLN A 159 -31.74 48.60 13.04
N ASN A 160 -30.99 47.77 13.78
CA ASN A 160 -31.20 47.67 15.22
C ASN A 160 -29.92 47.37 16.02
N LYS A 161 -29.48 48.39 16.78
CA LYS A 161 -28.56 48.36 17.94
C LYS A 161 -27.06 48.23 17.62
N ARG A 162 -26.37 49.36 17.79
CA ARG A 162 -24.91 49.49 17.91
C ARG A 162 -24.38 48.60 19.04
N GLY A 163 -23.49 47.65 18.73
CA GLY A 163 -22.74 46.92 19.76
C GLY A 163 -21.96 45.68 19.30
N ILE A 164 -22.38 44.99 18.23
CA ILE A 164 -21.84 43.66 17.86
C ILE A 164 -21.43 43.68 16.37
N ILE A 165 -20.35 44.34 16.01
CA ILE A 165 -19.87 44.37 14.60
C ILE A 165 -18.46 43.78 14.47
N MET A 166 -17.64 43.77 15.52
CA MET A 166 -16.25 43.28 15.42
C MET A 166 -16.13 41.75 15.47
N GLU A 167 -16.94 41.05 16.29
CA GLU A 167 -16.87 39.57 16.40
C GLU A 167 -17.26 38.90 15.08
N ASP A 168 -18.32 39.38 14.43
CA ASP A 168 -18.84 38.76 13.20
C ASP A 168 -17.89 38.92 12.00
N LYS A 169 -17.13 40.02 11.94
CA LYS A 169 -16.13 40.22 10.87
C LYS A 169 -14.95 39.29 10.99
N SER A 170 -14.36 39.21 12.19
CA SER A 170 -13.27 38.26 12.46
C SER A 170 -13.70 36.81 12.26
N THR A 171 -14.98 36.51 12.50
CA THR A 171 -15.56 35.19 12.25
C THR A 171 -15.61 34.87 10.76
N MET A 172 -15.97 35.82 9.89
CA MET A 172 -15.94 35.63 8.44
C MET A 172 -14.53 35.37 7.92
N ASP A 173 -13.54 36.16 8.36
CA ASP A 173 -12.13 35.97 7.97
C ASP A 173 -11.63 34.57 8.39
N ARG A 174 -11.89 34.18 9.65
CA ARG A 174 -11.56 32.85 10.15
C ARG A 174 -12.26 31.73 9.37
N MET A 175 -13.52 31.93 8.96
CA MET A 175 -14.22 30.93 8.15
C MET A 175 -13.57 30.74 6.78
N ILE A 176 -13.08 31.82 6.14
CA ILE A 176 -12.36 31.72 4.87
C ILE A 176 -11.07 30.91 5.04
N GLU A 177 -10.32 31.15 6.12
CA GLU A 177 -9.14 30.36 6.47
C GLU A 177 -9.51 28.89 6.72
N GLU A 178 -10.58 28.62 7.48
CA GLU A 178 -11.07 27.26 7.73
C GLU A 178 -11.49 26.53 6.44
N PHE A 179 -12.03 27.24 5.45
CA PHE A 179 -12.31 26.67 4.12
C PHE A 179 -11.03 26.31 3.37
N GLN A 180 -10.04 27.19 3.38
CA GLN A 180 -8.73 26.95 2.76
C GLN A 180 -8.03 25.75 3.40
N ASP A 181 -7.91 25.74 4.72
CA ASP A 181 -7.24 24.67 5.48
C ASP A 181 -7.92 23.32 5.29
N PHE A 182 -9.24 23.30 5.12
CA PHE A 182 -9.99 22.08 4.87
C PHE A 182 -9.87 21.60 3.42
N LEU A 183 -10.00 22.50 2.43
CA LEU A 183 -10.07 22.13 1.01
C LEU A 183 -8.70 21.83 0.40
N TYR A 184 -7.68 22.59 0.79
CA TYR A 184 -6.35 22.48 0.19
C TYR A 184 -5.76 21.07 0.29
N PRO A 185 -5.67 20.43 1.49
CA PRO A 185 -5.13 19.08 1.58
C PRO A 185 -6.01 18.07 0.84
N LEU A 186 -7.32 18.22 0.90
CA LEU A 186 -8.24 17.28 0.26
C LEU A 186 -8.12 17.29 -1.27
N LEU A 187 -7.91 18.47 -1.86
CA LEU A 187 -7.84 18.62 -3.31
C LEU A 187 -6.44 18.33 -3.88
N PHE A 188 -5.38 18.66 -3.14
CA PHE A 188 -4.03 18.72 -3.66
C PHE A 188 -3.02 17.79 -2.96
N GLU A 189 -3.32 17.25 -1.78
CA GLU A 189 -2.43 16.26 -1.18
C GLU A 189 -2.73 14.86 -1.71
N PRO A 190 -1.69 14.08 -2.06
CA PRO A 190 -1.88 12.68 -2.41
C PRO A 190 -2.44 11.96 -1.18
N ILE A 191 -3.54 11.21 -1.37
CA ILE A 191 -4.13 10.34 -0.34
C ILE A 191 -3.02 9.42 0.17
N ARG A 192 -2.44 9.75 1.32
CA ARG A 192 -1.54 8.87 2.04
C ARG A 192 -2.43 7.73 2.52
N LYS A 193 -2.40 6.59 1.82
CA LYS A 193 -2.80 5.35 2.46
C LYS A 193 -1.82 5.20 3.61
N GLU A 194 -2.32 5.34 4.84
CA GLU A 194 -1.61 4.84 6.01
C GLU A 194 -1.22 3.41 5.68
N GLY A 195 0.08 3.21 5.42
CA GLY A 195 0.63 1.88 5.36
C GLY A 195 0.28 1.21 6.68
N LYS A 196 -0.36 0.06 6.62
CA LYS A 196 -0.42 -0.86 7.74
C LYS A 196 1.02 -1.19 8.16
N ASN A 197 1.60 -0.37 9.03
CA ASN A 197 2.70 -0.78 9.89
C ASN A 197 2.09 -1.72 10.92
N GLY A 198 2.12 -3.00 10.59
CA GLY A 198 1.54 -4.04 11.41
C GLY A 198 2.09 -5.40 11.01
N GLU A 199 3.42 -5.54 11.04
CA GLU A 199 4.10 -6.83 11.26
C GLU A 199 5.60 -6.60 11.54
N SER A 200 5.88 -5.81 12.57
CA SER A 200 7.11 -5.98 13.36
C SER A 200 6.88 -7.17 14.29
N GLY A 201 6.89 -8.38 13.72
CA GLY A 201 6.95 -9.62 14.47
C GLY A 201 8.37 -9.84 14.97
N GLU A 202 8.77 -9.05 15.96
CA GLU A 202 9.95 -9.28 16.79
C GLU A 202 9.65 -10.54 17.61
N ILE A 203 10.04 -11.71 17.10
CA ILE A 203 10.05 -12.95 17.87
C ILE A 203 11.28 -12.90 18.76
N ASP A 204 11.11 -12.31 19.92
CA ASP A 204 11.98 -12.51 21.06
C ASP A 204 11.48 -13.75 21.82
N ARG A 205 12.18 -14.89 21.65
CA ARG A 205 12.31 -16.00 22.61
C ARG A 205 13.23 -17.10 22.08
#